data_AF-A0A9E1ZW79-F1
#
_entry.id   AF-A0A9E1ZW79-F1
#
_cell.length_a   1.000
_cell.length_b   1.000
_cell.length_c   1.000
_cell.angle_alpha   90.00
_cell.angle_beta   90.00
_cell.angle_gamma   90.00
#
_symmetry.space_group_name_H-M   'P 1'
#
loop_
_entity.id
_entity.type
_entity.pdbx_description
1 polymer ?
#
loop_
_entity_poly.entity_id
_entity_poly.type
_entity_poly.pdbx_seq_one_letter_code
_entity_poly.pdbx_strand_id
1 'polypeptide(L)'
;MTDTKTLPHVEALEATPRPIVAMASDFSAGHRIGRHVHHHGQLLYPADGAITVWTEDGVWVIPPQRALWVPGGIAHDTMAT
;
A
#
# COMPACT_ATOMS: atom_id res chain seq x y z
N MET A 1 -8.14 20.49 7.11
CA MET A 1 -6.91 20.15 7.87
C MET A 1 -6.75 18.65 7.70
N THR A 2 -6.16 18.25 6.57
CA THR A 2 -6.15 16.86 6.11
C THR A 2 -5.32 16.04 7.07
N ASP A 3 -5.92 15.02 7.66
CA ASP A 3 -5.28 14.11 8.60
C ASP A 3 -4.19 13.33 7.84
N THR A 4 -2.96 13.83 7.89
CA THR A 4 -1.75 13.15 7.42
C THR A 4 -1.45 12.03 8.39
N LYS A 5 -2.33 11.04 8.46
CA LYS A 5 -2.01 9.78 9.12
C LYS A 5 -1.14 8.98 8.17
N THR A 6 0.11 9.41 7.98
CA THR A 6 1.19 8.49 7.63
C THR A 6 1.10 7.40 8.67
N LEU A 7 0.61 6.22 8.28
CA LEU A 7 0.43 5.12 9.21
C LEU A 7 1.80 4.89 9.87
N PRO A 8 1.92 4.98 11.21
CA PRO A 8 3.11 4.55 11.94
C PRO A 8 3.39 3.02 11.77
N HIS A 9 2.69 2.37 10.85
CA HIS A 9 2.65 0.93 10.64
C HIS A 9 3.53 0.49 9.47
N VAL A 10 3.66 1.24 8.37
CA VAL A 10 4.45 0.78 7.20
C VAL A 10 5.95 0.74 7.53
N GLU A 11 6.51 1.81 8.11
CA GLU A 11 7.90 1.82 8.58
C GLU A 11 8.16 0.81 9.71
N ALA A 12 7.19 0.63 10.61
CA ALA A 12 7.33 -0.35 11.70
C ALA A 12 7.31 -1.80 11.17
N LEU A 13 6.50 -2.09 10.15
CA LEU A 13 6.51 -3.38 9.46
C LEU A 13 7.83 -3.61 8.72
N GLU A 14 8.38 -2.56 8.11
CA GLU A 14 9.66 -2.60 7.43
C GLU A 14 10.80 -2.99 8.40
N ALA A 15 10.79 -2.46 9.62
CA ALA A 15 11.81 -2.76 10.63
C ALA A 15 11.64 -4.13 11.32
N THR A 16 10.58 -4.88 11.01
CA THR A 16 10.31 -6.16 11.69
C THR A 16 11.30 -7.23 11.20
N PRO A 17 12.04 -7.93 12.09
CA PRO A 17 13.06 -8.91 11.72
C PRO A 17 12.45 -10.26 11.32
N ARG A 18 11.50 -10.25 10.38
CA ARG A 18 10.84 -11.43 9.82
C ARG A 18 10.79 -11.32 8.29
N PRO A 19 10.94 -12.44 7.57
CA PRO A 19 10.92 -12.44 6.11
C PRO A 19 9.55 -12.11 5.52
N ILE A 20 8.47 -12.31 6.29
CA ILE A 20 7.09 -12.00 5.89
C ILE A 20 6.37 -11.40 7.09
N VAL A 21 5.65 -10.30 6.86
CA VAL A 21 4.75 -9.67 7.83
C VAL A 21 3.43 -9.39 7.13
N ALA A 22 2.32 -9.59 7.86
CA ALA A 22 0.98 -9.35 7.34
C ALA A 22 0.28 -8.26 8.16
N MET A 23 -0.44 -7.39 7.48
CA MET A 23 -1.30 -6.36 8.06
C MET A 23 -2.65 -6.41 7.34
N ALA A 24 -3.72 -6.26 8.11
CA ALA A 24 -5.04 -5.92 7.60
C ALA A 24 -5.43 -4.54 8.14
N SER A 25 -6.06 -3.72 7.32
CA SER A 25 -6.51 -2.38 7.69
C SER A 25 -7.68 -1.96 6.82
N ASP A 26 -8.64 -1.27 7.43
CA ASP A 26 -9.79 -0.70 6.72
C ASP A 26 -9.50 0.76 6.36
N PHE A 27 -9.81 1.13 5.13
CA PHE A 27 -9.64 2.48 4.60
C PHE A 27 -10.94 2.97 3.98
N SER A 28 -11.34 4.19 4.31
CA SER A 28 -12.46 4.85 3.63
C SER A 28 -12.12 5.12 2.17
N ALA A 29 -13.11 5.08 1.28
CA ALA A 29 -12.93 5.49 -0.12
C ALA A 29 -12.33 6.90 -0.21
N GLY A 30 -11.35 7.07 -1.09
CA GLY A 30 -10.55 8.29 -1.25
C GLY A 30 -9.41 8.45 -0.24
N HIS A 31 -9.26 7.56 0.74
CA HIS A 31 -8.09 7.58 1.63
C HIS A 31 -6.83 7.26 0.82
N ARG A 32 -5.84 8.14 0.92
CA ARG A 32 -4.61 8.08 0.12
C ARG A 32 -3.38 8.03 1.02
N ILE A 33 -2.51 7.06 0.77
CA ILE A 33 -1.17 6.99 1.34
C ILE A 33 -0.24 7.57 0.29
N GLY A 34 0.24 8.78 0.55
CA GLY A 34 1.10 9.52 -0.37
C GLY A 34 2.37 8.76 -0.74
N ARG A 35 3.05 9.26 -1.77
CA ARG A 35 4.21 8.59 -2.35
C ARG A 35 5.29 8.22 -1.33
N HIS A 36 5.66 6.95 -1.29
CA HIS A 36 6.65 6.37 -0.39
C HIS A 36 7.41 5.21 -1.05
N VAL A 37 8.45 4.72 -0.38
CA VAL A 37 9.30 3.60 -0.84
C VAL A 37 9.81 2.84 0.38
N HIS A 38 9.96 1.53 0.25
CA HIS A 38 10.47 0.65 1.30
C HIS A 38 11.31 -0.48 0.69
N HIS A 39 12.19 -1.09 1.49
CA HIS A 39 13.10 -2.13 1.01
C HIS A 39 12.42 -3.49 0.81
N HIS A 40 11.41 -3.82 1.63
CA HIS A 40 10.62 -5.02 1.45
C HIS A 40 9.75 -4.91 0.19
N GLY A 41 9.47 -6.03 -0.47
CA GLY A 41 8.39 -6.07 -1.45
C GLY A 41 7.03 -6.15 -0.73
N GLN A 42 6.00 -5.57 -1.34
CA GLN A 42 4.65 -5.50 -0.77
C GLN A 42 3.65 -6.21 -1.67
N LEU A 43 2.81 -7.06 -1.08
CA LEU A 43 1.65 -7.65 -1.73
C LEU A 43 0.39 -6.90 -1.29
N LEU A 44 -0.24 -6.17 -2.21
CA LEU A 44 -1.48 -5.46 -1.97
C LEU A 44 -2.67 -6.32 -2.42
N TYR A 45 -3.61 -6.54 -1.52
CA TYR A 45 -4.83 -7.33 -1.77
C TYR A 45 -6.03 -6.64 -1.12
N PRO A 46 -6.92 -5.99 -1.89
CA PRO A 46 -8.17 -5.48 -1.36
C PRO A 46 -9.15 -6.65 -1.16
N ALA A 47 -9.58 -6.85 0.08
CA ALA A 47 -10.64 -7.82 0.40
C ALA A 47 -12.02 -7.32 -0.05
N ASP A 48 -12.23 -5.99 -0.04
CA ASP A 48 -13.42 -5.28 -0.52
C ASP A 48 -12.99 -3.96 -1.18
N GLY A 49 -13.86 -3.36 -1.99
CA GLY A 49 -13.57 -2.14 -2.75
C GLY A 49 -12.45 -2.34 -3.78
N ALA A 50 -11.66 -1.31 -4.05
CA ALA A 50 -10.45 -1.42 -4.86
C ALA A 50 -9.31 -0.56 -4.30
N ILE A 51 -8.08 -0.85 -4.75
CA ILE A 51 -6.92 0.01 -4.51
C ILE A 51 -6.40 0.50 -5.85
N THR A 52 -6.17 1.80 -5.98
CA THR A 52 -5.39 2.35 -7.09
C THR A 52 -3.95 2.58 -6.64
N VAL A 53 -3.00 2.14 -7.44
CA VAL A 53 -1.55 2.29 -7.20
C VAL A 53 -0.92 3.06 -8.33
N TRP A 54 -0.16 4.10 -8.01
CA TRP A 54 0.63 4.87 -8.97
C TRP A 54 2.11 4.61 -8.74
N THR A 55 2.86 4.32 -9.81
CA THR A 55 4.33 4.31 -9.82
C THR A 55 4.83 5.24 -10.94
N GLU A 56 6.14 5.28 -11.18
CA GLU A 56 6.68 5.94 -12.38
C GLU A 56 6.30 5.22 -13.67
N ASP A 57 6.12 3.90 -13.61
CA ASP A 57 5.88 3.06 -14.79
C ASP A 57 4.41 3.00 -15.20
N GLY A 58 3.48 3.43 -14.32
CA GLY A 58 2.07 3.43 -14.65
C GLY A 58 1.12 3.49 -13.46
N VAL A 59 -0.13 3.13 -13.74
CA VAL A 59 -1.23 3.12 -12.76
C VAL A 59 -1.97 1.79 -12.86
N TRP A 60 -2.20 1.17 -11.71
CA TRP A 60 -2.91 -0.11 -11.59
C TRP A 60 -4.12 0.05 -10.68
N VAL A 61 -5.26 -0.46 -11.12
CA VAL A 61 -6.46 -0.60 -10.28
C VAL A 61 -6.59 -2.07 -9.90
N ILE A 62 -6.64 -2.34 -8.61
CA ILE A 62 -6.66 -3.68 -8.02
C ILE A 62 -8.07 -3.91 -7.45
N PRO A 63 -8.95 -4.66 -8.13
CA PRO A 63 -10.25 -5.04 -7.59
C PRO A 63 -10.14 -6.24 -6.64
N PRO A 64 -11.23 -6.65 -5.96
CA PRO A 64 -11.22 -7.82 -5.11
C PRO A 64 -10.84 -9.08 -5.89
N GLN A 65 -10.30 -10.08 -5.18
CA GLN A 65 -9.79 -11.33 -5.77
C GLN A 65 -8.57 -11.17 -6.70
N ARG A 66 -7.96 -9.99 -6.75
CA ARG A 66 -6.67 -9.75 -7.40
C ARG A 66 -5.68 -9.18 -6.39
N ALA A 67 -4.39 -9.36 -6.67
CA ALA A 67 -3.33 -8.77 -5.89
C ALA A 67 -2.32 -8.09 -6.81
N LEU A 68 -1.65 -7.08 -6.29
CA LEU A 68 -0.48 -6.46 -6.92
C LEU A 68 0.75 -6.73 -6.08
N TRP A 69 1.79 -7.26 -6.70
CA TRP A 69 3.12 -7.29 -6.11
C TRP A 69 3.86 -6.02 -6.49
N VAL A 70 4.25 -5.24 -5.50
CA VAL A 70 5.14 -4.09 -5.63
C VAL A 70 6.53 -4.51 -5.16
N PRO A 71 7.51 -4.65 -6.06
CA PRO A 71 8.88 -4.96 -5.65
C PRO A 71 9.44 -3.91 -4.69
N GLY A 72 10.37 -4.32 -3.83
CA GLY A 72 11.12 -3.40 -2.98
C GLY A 72 11.87 -2.36 -3.81
N GLY A 73 11.97 -1.13 -3.29
CA GLY A 73 12.61 -0.01 -3.98
C GLY A 73 11.75 0.70 -5.03
N ILE A 74 10.52 0.23 -5.29
CA ILE A 74 9.58 0.93 -6.19
C ILE A 74 8.82 1.98 -5.41
N ALA A 75 9.07 3.25 -5.72
CA ALA A 75 8.33 4.37 -5.15
C ALA A 75 6.91 4.38 -5.70
N HIS A 76 5.93 4.41 -4.80
CA HIS A 76 4.53 4.28 -5.17
C HIS A 76 3.59 5.05 -4.23
N ASP A 77 2.40 5.34 -4.73
CA ASP A 77 1.28 5.97 -4.03
C ASP A 77 0.08 5.03 -4.06
N THR A 78 -0.74 4.99 -3.01
CA THR A 78 -1.92 4.13 -2.96
C THR A 78 -3.16 4.90 -2.53
N MET A 79 -4.31 4.56 -3.11
CA MET A 79 -5.61 5.12 -2.73
C MET A 79 -6.67 4.03 -2.69
N ALA A 80 -7.44 3.99 -1.61
CA ALA A 80 -8.64 3.18 -1.53
C ALA A 80 -9.75 3.82 -2.38
N THR A 81 -10.46 3.02 -3.16
CA THR A 81 -11.52 3.46 -4.10
C THR A 81 -12.76 2.61 -3.95
#